data_AF-A0A7S1PAE6-F1
#
_entry.id   AF-A0A7S1PAE6-F1
#
_cell.length_a   1.000
_cell.length_b   1.000
_cell.length_c   1.000
_cell.angle_alpha   90.00
_cell.angle_beta   90.00
_cell.angle_gamma   90.00
#
_symmetry.space_group_name_H-M   'P 1'
#
loop_
_entity.id
_entity.type
_entity.pdbx_description
1 polymer ?
#
loop_
_entity_poly.entity_id
_entity_poly.type
_entity_poly.pdbx_seq_one_letter_code
_entity_poly.pdbx_strand_id
1 'polypeptide(L)'
;VKMTNEPPKGLRQNLLRSYYSFNAEFLEDHTRVHAWKKLLFGLCFFHASILERRKFGPLGWNIPYEFTESDRQICVSQLKMFLNEFAEIPYKALNYMAAEANYGGRVTDAWDRRTINFILSDFYAPDVLEDDYRFSPSGIYYAPASTTTHEGYLEFVRSLPLNEFPECFGLHANANLAVAISEAMNVIRTAMSLQPKTGAGAGKSPEEVFSATAADIVAKLPKLFDVEAVARKYPVRY
;
A
#
# COMPACT_ATOMS: atom_id res chain seq x y z
N VAL A 1 11.51 30.11 -7.10
CA VAL A 1 10.22 29.39 -7.10
C VAL A 1 10.48 27.93 -6.76
N LYS A 2 9.91 27.40 -5.67
CA LYS A 2 10.07 25.99 -5.29
C LYS A 2 8.84 25.24 -5.82
N MET A 3 9.05 24.34 -6.78
CA MET A 3 7.98 23.54 -7.38
C MET A 3 8.13 22.11 -6.85
N THR A 4 7.11 21.61 -6.16
CA THR A 4 7.03 20.23 -5.67
C THR A 4 6.10 19.45 -6.59
N ASN A 5 6.61 18.38 -7.20
CA ASN A 5 5.83 17.45 -8.01
C ASN A 5 5.55 16.20 -7.16
N GLU A 6 4.38 16.14 -6.53
CA GLU A 6 3.94 14.94 -5.80
C GLU A 6 3.28 13.96 -6.76
N PRO A 7 3.50 12.64 -6.60
CA PRO A 7 2.77 11.65 -7.38
C PRO A 7 1.26 11.78 -7.14
N PRO A 8 0.44 11.41 -8.14
CA PRO A 8 -1.01 11.45 -7.99
C PRO A 8 -1.48 10.62 -6.80
N LYS A 9 -2.35 11.22 -5.98
CA LYS A 9 -3.02 10.54 -4.85
C LYS A 9 -4.37 9.98 -5.32
N GLY A 10 -4.68 8.77 -4.90
CA GLY A 10 -5.90 8.06 -5.23
C GLY A 10 -5.70 6.97 -6.29
N LEU A 11 -6.42 5.86 -6.12
CA LEU A 11 -6.47 4.72 -7.03
C LEU A 11 -6.86 5.17 -8.44
N ARG A 12 -7.90 6.01 -8.54
CA ARG A 12 -8.39 6.56 -9.80
C ARG A 12 -7.31 7.33 -10.54
N GLN A 13 -6.57 8.20 -9.85
CA GLN A 13 -5.57 9.04 -10.51
C GLN A 13 -4.33 8.23 -10.94
N ASN A 14 -3.94 7.21 -10.15
CA ASN A 14 -2.88 6.27 -10.52
C ASN A 14 -3.27 5.41 -11.75
N LEU A 15 -4.53 4.95 -11.82
CA LEU A 15 -5.06 4.26 -13.00
C LEU A 15 -5.10 5.17 -14.23
N LEU A 16 -5.59 6.41 -14.09
CA LEU A 16 -5.60 7.37 -15.19
C LEU A 16 -4.19 7.65 -15.71
N ARG A 17 -3.21 7.83 -14.82
CA ARG A 17 -1.81 8.00 -15.21
C ARG A 17 -1.30 6.81 -16.02
N SER A 18 -1.63 5.59 -15.60
CA SER A 18 -1.28 4.37 -16.32
C SER A 18 -1.91 4.36 -17.71
N TYR A 19 -3.21 4.63 -17.83
CA TYR A 19 -3.93 4.59 -19.10
C TYR A 19 -3.62 5.76 -20.04
N TYR A 20 -3.25 6.94 -19.52
CA TYR A 20 -2.73 8.04 -20.33
C TYR A 20 -1.34 7.73 -20.91
N SER A 21 -0.57 6.84 -20.30
CA SER A 21 0.71 6.37 -20.86
C SER A 21 0.53 5.39 -22.02
N PHE A 22 -0.68 4.89 -22.22
CA PHE A 22 -1.03 3.95 -23.29
C PHE A 22 -1.79 4.65 -24.41
N ASN A 23 -1.77 4.08 -25.61
CA ASN A 23 -2.60 4.48 -26.74
C ASN A 23 -3.48 3.30 -27.19
N ALA A 24 -4.43 3.55 -28.10
CA ALA A 24 -5.32 2.52 -28.62
C ALA A 24 -4.54 1.38 -29.31
N GLU A 25 -3.51 1.71 -30.08
CA GLU A 25 -2.65 0.73 -30.76
C GLU A 25 -2.01 -0.24 -29.77
N PHE A 26 -1.45 0.25 -28.66
CA PHE A 26 -0.84 -0.57 -27.62
C PHE A 26 -1.83 -1.53 -26.95
N LEU A 27 -3.09 -1.12 -26.78
CA LEU A 27 -4.13 -1.97 -26.21
C LEU A 27 -4.58 -3.09 -27.17
N GLU A 28 -4.45 -2.87 -28.48
CA GLU A 28 -4.77 -3.86 -29.52
C GLU A 28 -3.54 -4.66 -29.99
N ASP A 29 -2.33 -4.28 -29.57
CA ASP A 29 -1.06 -4.87 -29.99
C ASP A 29 -0.76 -6.20 -29.29
N HIS A 30 -1.64 -7.19 -29.52
CA HIS A 30 -1.46 -8.58 -29.13
C HIS A 30 -2.40 -9.54 -29.89
N THR A 31 -1.91 -10.73 -30.24
CA THR A 31 -2.75 -11.84 -30.77
C THR A 31 -3.84 -12.34 -29.80
N ARG A 32 -3.64 -12.17 -28.48
CA ARG A 32 -4.56 -12.57 -27.42
C ARG A 32 -5.14 -11.34 -26.72
N VAL A 33 -5.71 -10.42 -27.50
CA VAL A 33 -6.21 -9.10 -27.04
C VAL A 33 -7.05 -9.21 -25.76
N HIS A 34 -7.93 -10.20 -25.67
CA HIS A 34 -8.78 -10.40 -24.49
C HIS A 34 -7.96 -10.58 -23.21
N ALA A 35 -7.06 -11.56 -23.19
CA ALA A 35 -6.19 -11.82 -22.04
C ALA A 35 -5.23 -10.67 -21.77
N TRP A 36 -4.68 -10.07 -22.83
CA TRP A 36 -3.80 -8.90 -22.73
C TRP A 36 -4.47 -7.74 -22.00
N LYS A 37 -5.64 -7.29 -22.47
CA LYS A 37 -6.34 -6.14 -21.89
C LYS A 37 -6.82 -6.41 -20.45
N LYS A 38 -7.35 -7.60 -20.18
CA LYS A 38 -7.82 -8.00 -18.83
C LYS A 38 -6.69 -8.01 -17.81
N LEU A 39 -5.60 -8.71 -18.12
CA LEU A 39 -4.45 -8.82 -17.22
C LEU A 39 -3.65 -7.51 -17.13
N LEU A 40 -3.60 -6.71 -18.19
CA LEU A 40 -2.99 -5.38 -18.16
C LEU A 40 -3.74 -4.44 -17.21
N PHE A 41 -5.08 -4.43 -17.27
CA PHE A 41 -5.89 -3.66 -16.34
C PHE A 41 -5.68 -4.15 -14.90
N GLY A 42 -5.69 -5.47 -14.68
CA GLY A 42 -5.39 -6.07 -13.37
C GLY A 42 -4.04 -5.64 -12.82
N LEU A 43 -2.98 -5.68 -13.63
CA LEU A 43 -1.63 -5.22 -13.24
C LEU A 43 -1.60 -3.71 -12.91
N CYS A 44 -2.29 -2.87 -13.69
CA CYS A 44 -2.35 -1.43 -13.41
C CYS A 44 -3.14 -1.15 -12.12
N PHE A 45 -4.21 -1.90 -11.87
CA PHE A 45 -4.99 -1.82 -10.64
C PHE A 45 -4.18 -2.28 -9.44
N PHE A 46 -3.45 -3.39 -9.56
CA PHE A 46 -2.50 -3.86 -8.56
C PHE A 46 -1.47 -2.77 -8.21
N HIS A 47 -0.82 -2.20 -9.23
CA HIS A 47 0.18 -1.14 -9.06
C HIS A 47 -0.40 0.07 -8.32
N ALA A 48 -1.57 0.54 -8.73
CA ALA A 48 -2.25 1.65 -8.07
C ALA A 48 -2.66 1.29 -6.63
N SER A 49 -3.07 0.04 -6.38
CA SER A 49 -3.45 -0.44 -5.06
C SER A 49 -2.28 -0.48 -4.09
N ILE A 50 -1.12 -0.99 -4.49
CA ILE A 50 0.07 -1.07 -3.61
C ILE A 50 0.67 0.32 -3.30
N LEU A 51 0.57 1.26 -4.24
CA LEU A 51 0.96 2.67 -4.04
C LEU A 51 0.07 3.33 -2.99
N GLU A 52 -1.25 3.22 -3.17
CA GLU A 52 -2.23 3.80 -2.24
C GLU A 52 -2.21 3.12 -0.88
N ARG A 53 -1.85 1.83 -0.81
CA ARG A 53 -1.80 1.08 0.45
C ARG A 53 -0.86 1.73 1.48
N ARG A 54 0.16 2.48 1.04
CA ARG A 54 1.09 3.23 1.92
C ARG A 54 0.37 4.22 2.84
N LYS A 55 -0.79 4.76 2.44
CA LYS A 55 -1.54 5.73 3.25
C LYS A 55 -2.07 5.14 4.55
N PHE A 56 -2.24 3.81 4.61
CA PHE A 56 -2.71 3.10 5.81
C PHE A 56 -1.61 2.81 6.84
N GLY A 57 -0.38 3.27 6.61
CA GLY A 57 0.74 3.04 7.52
C GLY A 57 0.97 1.54 7.77
N PRO A 58 1.20 1.09 9.02
CA PRO A 58 1.40 -0.31 9.37
C PRO A 58 0.26 -1.27 8.99
N LEU A 59 -0.96 -0.78 8.78
CA LEU A 59 -2.07 -1.62 8.29
C LEU A 59 -1.93 -1.92 6.79
N GLY A 60 -1.24 -1.06 6.06
CA GLY A 60 -0.93 -1.25 4.65
C GLY A 60 0.37 -2.02 4.45
N TRP A 61 1.45 -1.51 5.03
CA TRP A 61 2.80 -2.07 4.96
C TRP A 61 3.53 -1.85 6.28
N ASN A 62 4.30 -2.85 6.73
CA ASN A 62 5.17 -2.68 7.89
C ASN A 62 6.29 -1.66 7.61
N ILE A 63 6.82 -1.65 6.38
CA ILE A 63 7.86 -0.72 5.93
C ILE A 63 7.31 0.12 4.75
N PRO A 64 7.53 1.45 4.72
CA PRO A 64 6.98 2.32 3.68
C PRO A 64 7.77 2.24 2.36
N TYR A 65 7.57 1.17 1.58
CA TYR A 65 8.26 0.96 0.31
C TYR A 65 7.90 1.99 -0.76
N GLU A 66 8.87 2.29 -1.64
CA GLU A 66 8.68 3.15 -2.80
C GLU A 66 8.64 2.34 -4.08
N PHE A 67 7.43 2.03 -4.54
CA PHE A 67 7.20 1.43 -5.85
C PHE A 67 7.21 2.51 -6.94
N THR A 68 7.76 2.18 -8.10
CA THR A 68 7.98 3.14 -9.19
C THR A 68 7.28 2.72 -10.47
N GLU A 69 7.17 3.68 -11.38
CA GLU A 69 6.66 3.45 -12.74
C GLU A 69 7.48 2.42 -13.51
N SER A 70 8.80 2.37 -13.29
CA SER A 70 9.68 1.39 -13.92
C SER A 70 9.34 -0.05 -13.50
N ASP A 71 8.94 -0.26 -12.25
CA ASP A 71 8.53 -1.59 -11.76
C ASP A 71 7.30 -2.08 -12.53
N ARG A 72 6.34 -1.18 -12.78
CA ARG A 72 5.14 -1.44 -13.59
C ARG A 72 5.50 -1.73 -15.05
N GLN A 73 6.34 -0.89 -15.67
CA GLN A 73 6.72 -1.03 -17.08
C GLN A 73 7.44 -2.36 -17.38
N ILE A 74 8.29 -2.82 -16.47
CA ILE A 74 8.94 -4.14 -16.59
C ILE A 74 7.89 -5.26 -16.50
N CYS A 75 6.95 -5.18 -15.55
CA CYS A 75 5.87 -6.15 -15.43
C CYS A 75 4.96 -6.19 -16.68
N VAL A 76 4.67 -5.02 -17.28
CA VAL A 76 3.88 -4.91 -18.52
C VAL A 76 4.61 -5.58 -19.69
N SER A 77 5.91 -5.32 -19.84
CA SER A 77 6.75 -5.94 -20.87
C SER A 77 6.81 -7.45 -20.71
N GLN A 78 6.98 -7.94 -19.47
CA GLN A 78 6.98 -9.37 -19.16
C GLN A 78 5.62 -9.99 -19.44
N LEU A 79 4.51 -9.37 -19.04
CA LEU A 79 3.16 -9.86 -19.33
C LEU A 79 2.99 -10.09 -20.85
N LYS A 80 3.40 -9.13 -21.67
CA LYS A 80 3.36 -9.25 -23.13
C LYS A 80 4.25 -10.37 -23.66
N MET A 81 5.46 -10.54 -23.12
CA MET A 81 6.36 -11.64 -23.46
C MET A 81 5.73 -13.01 -23.13
N PHE A 82 5.27 -13.21 -21.90
CA PHE A 82 4.64 -14.46 -21.46
C PHE A 82 3.39 -14.78 -22.29
N LEU A 83 2.60 -13.76 -22.64
CA LEU A 83 1.42 -13.95 -23.47
C LEU A 83 1.75 -14.25 -24.95
N ASN A 84 2.98 -14.05 -25.42
CA ASN A 84 3.40 -14.44 -26.77
C ASN A 84 4.10 -15.81 -26.80
N GLU A 85 4.92 -16.12 -25.81
CA GLU A 85 5.77 -17.31 -25.81
C GLU A 85 5.04 -18.60 -25.40
N PHE A 86 4.05 -18.50 -24.50
CA PHE A 86 3.39 -19.67 -23.93
C PHE A 86 1.99 -19.87 -24.48
N ALA A 87 1.65 -21.10 -24.88
CA ALA A 87 0.30 -21.44 -25.35
C ALA A 87 -0.76 -21.19 -24.26
N GLU A 88 -0.49 -21.64 -23.03
CA GLU A 88 -1.30 -21.39 -21.84
C GLU A 88 -0.74 -20.21 -21.04
N ILE A 89 -1.59 -19.48 -20.34
CA ILE A 89 -1.17 -18.34 -19.51
C ILE A 89 -0.49 -18.86 -18.24
N PRO A 90 0.80 -18.59 -18.01
CA PRO A 90 1.53 -19.16 -16.89
C PRO A 90 1.33 -18.29 -15.62
N TYR A 91 0.14 -18.31 -15.04
CA TYR A 91 -0.23 -17.46 -13.88
C TYR A 91 0.76 -17.54 -12.71
N LYS A 92 1.28 -18.73 -12.40
CA LYS A 92 2.28 -18.90 -11.34
C LYS A 92 3.58 -18.14 -11.64
N ALA A 93 4.05 -18.17 -12.88
CA ALA A 93 5.24 -17.45 -13.31
C ALA A 93 4.98 -15.94 -13.33
N LEU A 94 3.82 -15.50 -13.84
CA LEU A 94 3.42 -14.08 -13.83
C LEU A 94 3.36 -13.52 -12.41
N ASN A 95 2.72 -14.24 -11.48
CA ASN A 95 2.66 -13.85 -10.07
C ASN A 95 4.05 -13.76 -9.45
N TYR A 96 4.89 -14.79 -9.62
CA TYR A 96 6.25 -14.79 -9.09
C TYR A 96 7.09 -13.64 -9.67
N MET A 97 7.09 -13.45 -10.98
CA MET A 97 7.90 -12.41 -11.63
C MET A 97 7.48 -11.01 -11.18
N ALA A 98 6.18 -10.73 -11.09
CA ALA A 98 5.72 -9.42 -10.64
C ALA A 98 5.88 -9.24 -9.11
N ALA A 99 5.31 -10.10 -8.27
CA ALA A 99 5.30 -9.89 -6.82
C ALA A 99 6.63 -10.18 -6.12
N GLU A 100 7.39 -11.20 -6.55
CA GLU A 100 8.65 -11.59 -5.90
C GLU A 100 9.87 -10.95 -6.56
N ALA A 101 9.97 -11.02 -7.89
CA ALA A 101 11.16 -10.56 -8.59
C ALA A 101 11.17 -9.03 -8.81
N ASN A 102 10.10 -8.48 -9.40
CA ASN A 102 10.09 -7.06 -9.77
C ASN A 102 9.75 -6.17 -8.57
N TYR A 103 8.56 -6.31 -7.99
CA TYR A 103 8.16 -5.51 -6.82
C TYR A 103 8.80 -6.04 -5.53
N GLY A 104 8.90 -7.36 -5.38
CA GLY A 104 9.44 -8.03 -4.18
C GLY A 104 10.91 -7.77 -3.94
N GLY A 105 11.69 -7.42 -4.96
CA GLY A 105 13.07 -6.92 -4.80
C GLY A 105 13.18 -5.67 -3.92
N ARG A 106 12.08 -4.91 -3.74
CA ARG A 106 11.99 -3.76 -2.83
C ARG A 106 11.45 -4.12 -1.45
N VAL A 107 10.74 -5.24 -1.33
CA VAL A 107 9.99 -5.62 -0.12
C VAL A 107 10.90 -6.48 0.76
N THR A 108 11.35 -5.92 1.88
CA THR A 108 12.36 -6.56 2.74
C THR A 108 11.74 -7.36 3.89
N ASP A 109 10.54 -7.00 4.35
CA ASP A 109 9.83 -7.74 5.41
C ASP A 109 9.11 -8.98 4.86
N ALA A 110 9.19 -10.09 5.61
CA ALA A 110 8.62 -11.37 5.20
C ALA A 110 7.07 -11.36 5.16
N TRP A 111 6.43 -10.61 6.07
CA TRP A 111 4.98 -10.48 6.09
C TRP A 111 4.48 -9.55 4.99
N ASP A 112 5.20 -8.47 4.70
CA ASP A 112 4.93 -7.62 3.55
C ASP A 112 5.11 -8.38 2.23
N ARG A 113 6.14 -9.25 2.12
CA ARG A 113 6.30 -10.14 0.95
C ARG A 113 5.13 -11.08 0.77
N ARG A 114 4.66 -11.70 1.84
CA ARG A 114 3.43 -12.52 1.77
C ARG A 114 2.24 -11.66 1.32
N THR A 115 2.08 -10.47 1.88
CA THR A 115 0.97 -9.56 1.58
C THR A 115 0.94 -9.15 0.12
N ILE A 116 2.06 -8.71 -0.47
CA ILE A 116 2.10 -8.29 -1.88
C ILE A 116 1.77 -9.44 -2.84
N ASN A 117 2.20 -10.67 -2.53
CA ASN A 117 1.84 -11.86 -3.32
C ASN A 117 0.35 -12.15 -3.30
N PHE A 118 -0.28 -12.11 -2.12
CA PHE A 118 -1.72 -12.32 -1.99
C PHE A 118 -2.53 -11.24 -2.73
N ILE A 119 -2.10 -9.98 -2.62
CA ILE A 119 -2.76 -8.89 -3.35
C ILE A 119 -2.64 -9.12 -4.86
N LEU A 120 -1.47 -9.51 -5.37
CA LEU A 120 -1.29 -9.76 -6.80
C LEU A 120 -2.11 -10.94 -7.32
N SER A 121 -2.28 -11.98 -6.50
CA SER A 121 -3.00 -13.19 -6.92
C SER A 121 -4.47 -12.94 -7.29
N ASP A 122 -5.08 -11.88 -6.76
CA ASP A 122 -6.44 -11.46 -7.14
C ASP A 122 -6.49 -10.84 -8.54
N PHE A 123 -5.37 -10.34 -9.06
CA PHE A 123 -5.29 -9.67 -10.38
C PHE A 123 -4.66 -10.53 -11.47
N TYR A 124 -3.88 -11.54 -11.10
CA TYR A 124 -3.33 -12.55 -12.00
C TYR A 124 -3.91 -13.92 -11.67
N ALA A 125 -5.20 -14.08 -11.95
CA ALA A 125 -5.95 -15.32 -11.86
C ALA A 125 -6.70 -15.62 -13.17
N PRO A 126 -7.06 -16.89 -13.44
CA PRO A 126 -7.95 -17.25 -14.55
C PRO A 126 -9.26 -16.46 -14.53
N ASP A 127 -9.84 -16.28 -13.35
CA ASP A 127 -11.13 -15.63 -13.14
C ASP A 127 -11.16 -14.18 -13.67
N VAL A 128 -10.01 -13.49 -13.69
CA VAL A 128 -9.90 -12.10 -14.20
C VAL A 128 -10.25 -11.99 -15.68
N LEU A 129 -10.17 -13.09 -16.42
CA LEU A 129 -10.59 -13.12 -17.82
C LEU A 129 -12.11 -13.01 -17.97
N GLU A 130 -12.88 -13.41 -16.97
CA GLU A 130 -14.33 -13.32 -17.02
C GLU A 130 -14.81 -11.87 -16.83
N ASP A 131 -15.90 -11.49 -17.50
CA ASP A 131 -16.48 -10.14 -17.42
C ASP A 131 -17.26 -9.90 -16.11
N ASP A 132 -17.65 -10.96 -15.41
CA ASP A 132 -18.36 -10.92 -14.13
C ASP A 132 -17.41 -10.86 -12.91
N TYR A 133 -16.12 -11.13 -13.10
CA TYR A 133 -15.15 -11.06 -12.03
C TYR A 133 -15.03 -9.63 -11.47
N ARG A 134 -14.98 -9.54 -10.13
CA ARG A 134 -14.89 -8.29 -9.38
C ARG A 134 -13.68 -8.32 -8.47
N PHE A 135 -12.94 -7.22 -8.45
CA PHE A 135 -11.74 -7.07 -7.62
C PHE A 135 -12.06 -6.74 -6.16
N SER A 136 -13.31 -6.39 -5.86
CA SER A 136 -13.74 -6.14 -4.49
C SER A 136 -15.21 -6.53 -4.26
N PRO A 137 -15.61 -6.71 -2.98
CA PRO A 137 -16.97 -7.07 -2.61
C PRO A 137 -18.07 -6.08 -3.06
N SER A 138 -17.79 -4.77 -3.16
CA SER A 138 -18.79 -3.82 -3.66
C SER A 138 -19.15 -4.00 -5.14
N GLY A 139 -18.33 -4.72 -5.91
CA GLY A 139 -18.57 -5.00 -7.31
C GLY A 139 -18.37 -3.80 -8.26
N ILE A 140 -17.89 -2.66 -7.76
CA ILE A 140 -17.63 -1.46 -8.58
C ILE A 140 -16.26 -1.50 -9.26
N TYR A 141 -15.31 -2.26 -8.72
CA TYR A 141 -13.96 -2.39 -9.25
C TYR A 141 -13.84 -3.70 -10.03
N TYR A 142 -13.58 -3.59 -11.33
CA TYR A 142 -13.44 -4.73 -12.24
C TYR A 142 -12.62 -4.34 -13.47
N ALA A 143 -12.15 -5.33 -14.23
CA ALA A 143 -11.53 -5.10 -15.53
C ALA A 143 -12.61 -4.96 -16.62
N PRO A 144 -12.72 -3.81 -17.32
CA PRO A 144 -13.64 -3.63 -18.43
C PRO A 144 -13.49 -4.72 -19.51
N ALA A 145 -14.58 -4.98 -20.22
CA ALA A 145 -14.61 -5.95 -21.32
C ALA A 145 -13.56 -5.63 -22.37
N SER A 146 -13.01 -6.64 -23.03
CA SER A 146 -11.92 -6.44 -24.00
C SER A 146 -12.32 -5.63 -25.24
N THR A 147 -13.62 -5.52 -25.51
CA THR A 147 -14.19 -4.69 -26.58
C THR A 147 -14.14 -3.19 -26.29
N THR A 148 -13.81 -2.81 -25.05
CA THR A 148 -13.70 -1.41 -24.62
C THR A 148 -12.55 -0.71 -25.34
N THR A 149 -12.83 0.48 -25.88
CA THR A 149 -11.82 1.36 -26.49
C THR A 149 -10.96 2.04 -25.43
N HIS A 150 -9.85 2.63 -25.84
CA HIS A 150 -8.98 3.41 -24.94
C HIS A 150 -9.76 4.51 -24.20
N GLU A 151 -10.60 5.27 -24.91
CA GLU A 151 -11.46 6.29 -24.33
C GLU A 151 -12.47 5.69 -23.34
N GLY A 152 -13.01 4.51 -23.64
CA GLY A 152 -13.91 3.78 -22.73
C GLY A 152 -13.24 3.37 -21.42
N TYR A 153 -11.97 2.95 -21.46
CA TYR A 153 -11.19 2.72 -20.25
C TYR A 153 -11.01 3.99 -19.44
N LEU A 154 -10.70 5.12 -20.08
CA LEU A 154 -10.55 6.40 -19.40
C LEU A 154 -11.87 6.88 -18.77
N GLU A 155 -12.99 6.70 -19.46
CA GLU A 155 -14.33 7.01 -18.94
C GLU A 155 -14.69 6.12 -17.74
N PHE A 156 -14.45 4.81 -17.84
CA PHE A 156 -14.63 3.88 -16.73
C PHE A 156 -13.79 4.27 -15.51
N VAL A 157 -12.50 4.55 -15.68
CA VAL A 157 -11.66 4.98 -14.56
C VAL A 157 -12.13 6.31 -13.98
N ARG A 158 -12.67 7.22 -14.80
CA ARG A 158 -13.27 8.49 -14.32
C ARG A 158 -14.60 8.30 -13.59
N SER A 159 -15.34 7.22 -13.85
CA SER A 159 -16.57 6.92 -13.13
C SER A 159 -16.33 6.31 -11.74
N LEU A 160 -15.12 5.79 -11.49
CA LEU A 160 -14.74 5.28 -10.17
C LEU A 160 -14.82 6.37 -9.09
N PRO A 161 -15.20 6.00 -7.84
CA PRO A 161 -15.29 6.94 -6.73
C PRO A 161 -13.99 7.71 -6.50
N LEU A 162 -14.11 9.01 -6.21
CA LEU A 162 -12.98 9.85 -5.84
C LEU A 162 -12.37 9.42 -4.49
N ASN A 163 -13.22 9.04 -3.55
CA ASN A 163 -12.83 8.49 -2.26
C ASN A 163 -13.01 6.97 -2.33
N GLU A 164 -11.91 6.22 -2.27
CA GLU A 164 -11.98 4.77 -2.35
C GLU A 164 -12.38 4.13 -1.03
N PHE A 165 -13.12 3.03 -1.11
CA PHE A 165 -13.38 2.19 0.04
C PHE A 165 -12.18 1.26 0.30
N PRO A 166 -11.78 1.00 1.56
CA PRO A 166 -10.60 0.17 1.87
C PRO A 166 -10.64 -1.24 1.31
N GLU A 167 -11.84 -1.74 1.00
CA GLU A 167 -12.06 -3.07 0.44
C GLU A 167 -11.38 -3.28 -0.93
N CYS A 168 -11.16 -2.24 -1.74
CA CYS A 168 -10.42 -2.38 -2.99
C CYS A 168 -8.91 -2.59 -2.77
N PHE A 169 -8.45 -2.27 -1.56
CA PHE A 169 -7.14 -2.64 -1.06
C PHE A 169 -7.23 -3.90 -0.20
N GLY A 170 -8.33 -4.66 -0.16
CA GLY A 170 -8.43 -5.83 0.73
C GLY A 170 -8.26 -5.49 2.23
N LEU A 171 -8.61 -4.26 2.63
CA LEU A 171 -8.60 -3.79 4.01
C LEU A 171 -10.02 -3.63 4.53
N HIS A 172 -10.20 -3.77 5.85
CA HIS A 172 -11.48 -3.51 6.50
C HIS A 172 -11.82 -2.01 6.50
N ALA A 173 -13.12 -1.65 6.53
CA ALA A 173 -13.58 -0.26 6.54
C ALA A 173 -12.95 0.61 7.65
N ASN A 174 -12.60 0.00 8.79
CA ASN A 174 -11.91 0.67 9.90
C ASN A 174 -10.53 1.24 9.53
N ALA A 175 -9.91 0.77 8.44
CA ALA A 175 -8.63 1.32 7.99
C ALA A 175 -8.75 2.80 7.62
N ASN A 176 -9.88 3.24 7.05
CA ASN A 176 -10.14 4.67 6.78
C ASN A 176 -10.22 5.49 8.07
N LEU A 177 -10.80 4.93 9.14
CA LEU A 177 -10.84 5.61 10.44
C LEU A 177 -9.44 5.81 11.01
N ALA A 178 -8.58 4.80 10.92
CA ALA A 178 -7.19 4.89 11.38
C ALA A 178 -6.41 5.99 10.62
N VAL A 179 -6.58 6.06 9.29
CA VAL A 179 -5.97 7.12 8.46
C VAL A 179 -6.49 8.49 8.88
N ALA A 180 -7.82 8.65 9.01
CA ALA A 180 -8.43 9.92 9.40
C ALA A 180 -7.95 10.40 10.78
N ILE A 181 -7.81 9.51 11.75
CA ILE A 181 -7.25 9.83 13.07
C ILE A 181 -5.79 10.29 12.95
N SER A 182 -4.97 9.56 12.19
CA SER A 182 -3.56 9.90 11.99
C SER A 182 -3.38 11.25 11.30
N GLU A 183 -4.15 11.52 10.24
CA GLU A 183 -4.15 12.81 9.53
C GLU A 183 -4.62 13.95 10.44
N ALA A 184 -5.69 13.75 11.20
CA ALA A 184 -6.18 14.74 12.16
C ALA A 184 -5.11 15.06 13.23
N MET A 185 -4.45 14.04 13.79
CA MET A 185 -3.35 14.22 14.74
C MET A 185 -2.16 14.97 14.11
N ASN A 186 -1.82 14.69 12.85
CA ASN A 186 -0.76 15.41 12.15
C ASN A 186 -1.10 16.88 11.94
N VAL A 187 -2.34 17.20 11.56
CA VAL A 187 -2.81 18.59 11.44
C VAL A 187 -2.76 19.30 12.78
N ILE A 188 -3.27 18.68 13.86
CA ILE A 188 -3.24 19.25 15.21
C ILE A 188 -1.80 19.48 15.67
N ARG A 189 -0.91 18.50 15.50
CA ARG A 189 0.51 18.63 15.86
C ARG A 189 1.20 19.75 15.08
N THR A 190 0.90 19.87 13.78
CA THR A 190 1.42 20.96 12.95
C THR A 190 0.91 22.31 13.45
N ALA A 191 -0.39 22.43 13.74
CA ALA A 191 -0.98 23.64 14.30
C ALA A 191 -0.36 24.02 15.65
N MET A 192 -0.15 23.05 16.55
CA MET A 192 0.55 23.26 17.82
C MET A 192 2.01 23.70 17.62
N SER A 193 2.70 23.18 16.61
CA SER A 193 4.08 23.59 16.31
C SER A 193 4.21 25.03 15.83
N LEU A 194 3.14 25.59 15.26
CA LEU A 194 3.04 26.99 14.83
C LEU A 194 2.68 27.93 15.98
N GLN A 195 2.21 27.41 17.13
CA GLN A 195 1.89 28.26 18.26
C GLN A 195 3.16 28.91 18.83
N PRO A 196 3.13 30.21 19.18
CA PRO A 196 4.26 30.89 19.78
C PRO A 196 4.60 30.23 21.11
N LYS A 197 5.81 29.69 21.23
CA LYS A 197 6.32 29.08 22.47
C LYS A 197 6.53 30.08 23.61
N THR A 198 6.32 31.37 23.35
CA THR A 198 6.37 32.46 24.32
C THR A 198 4.97 32.73 24.88
N GLY A 199 4.51 31.86 25.77
CA GLY A 199 3.35 32.10 26.62
C GLY A 199 3.82 32.34 28.05
N ALA A 200 3.61 33.55 28.58
CA ALA A 200 3.78 33.85 30.01
C ALA A 200 2.65 33.17 30.82
N GLY A 201 2.76 31.85 31.00
CA GLY A 201 1.87 31.08 31.86
C GLY A 201 2.57 30.81 33.18
N ALA A 202 1.90 31.14 34.30
CA ALA A 202 2.31 30.77 35.66
C ALA A 202 2.09 29.27 35.94
N GLY A 203 2.51 28.41 35.02
CA GLY A 203 2.48 26.95 35.14
C GLY A 203 3.85 26.39 35.49
N LYS A 204 3.88 25.19 36.06
CA LYS A 204 5.13 24.47 36.34
C LYS A 204 5.95 24.35 35.06
N SER A 205 7.26 24.53 35.18
CA SER A 205 8.15 24.39 34.02
C SER A 205 8.10 22.94 33.49
N PRO A 206 8.38 22.69 32.20
CA PRO A 206 8.49 21.34 31.67
C PRO A 206 9.47 20.47 32.47
N GLU A 207 10.54 21.07 33.01
CA GLU A 207 11.53 20.39 33.86
C GLU A 207 10.96 20.01 35.22
N GLU A 208 10.15 20.88 35.85
CA GLU A 208 9.48 20.58 37.11
C GLU A 208 8.45 19.45 36.96
N VAL A 209 7.70 19.45 35.84
CA VAL A 209 6.76 18.36 35.53
C VAL A 209 7.50 17.05 35.25
N PHE A 210 8.59 17.11 34.49
CA PHE A 210 9.44 15.95 34.20
C PHE A 210 10.03 15.35 35.48
N SER A 211 10.62 16.19 36.34
CA SER A 211 11.22 15.76 37.61
C SER A 211 10.19 15.15 38.55
N ALA A 212 9.01 15.78 38.68
CA ALA A 212 7.92 15.25 39.49
C ALA A 212 7.43 13.88 38.98
N THR A 213 7.30 13.73 37.65
CA THR A 213 6.87 12.46 37.03
C THR A 213 7.93 11.37 37.22
N ALA A 214 9.21 11.70 37.05
CA ALA A 214 10.31 10.77 37.28
C ALA A 214 10.35 10.28 38.74
N ALA A 215 10.17 11.18 39.71
CA ALA A 215 10.11 10.83 41.13
C ALA A 215 8.91 9.92 41.45
N ASP A 216 7.73 10.19 40.87
CA ASP A 216 6.54 9.36 41.05
C ASP A 216 6.72 7.94 40.45
N ILE A 217 7.35 7.84 39.27
CA ILE A 217 7.69 6.54 38.67
C ILE A 217 8.64 5.76 39.59
N VAL A 218 9.71 6.40 40.09
CA VAL A 218 10.67 5.76 41.00
C VAL A 218 10.00 5.29 42.28
N ALA A 219 9.08 6.08 42.84
CA ALA A 219 8.35 5.70 44.05
C ALA A 219 7.42 4.49 43.85
N LYS A 220 6.90 4.29 42.63
CA LYS A 220 6.02 3.17 42.27
C LYS A 220 6.78 1.94 41.79
N LEU A 221 8.06 2.04 41.47
CA LEU A 221 8.86 0.89 41.08
C LEU A 221 9.03 -0.06 42.27
N PRO A 222 8.87 -1.38 42.06
CA PRO A 222 9.16 -2.36 43.10
C PRO A 222 10.65 -2.31 43.48
N LYS A 223 10.97 -2.74 44.71
CA LYS A 223 12.36 -2.81 45.18
C LYS A 223 13.18 -3.67 44.22
N LEU A 224 14.40 -3.20 43.91
CA LEU A 224 15.36 -3.95 43.12
C LEU A 224 15.61 -5.32 43.76
N PHE A 225 15.68 -6.36 42.93
CA PHE A 225 16.01 -7.70 43.39
C PHE A 225 17.44 -7.72 43.93
N ASP A 226 17.61 -8.33 45.09
CA ASP A 226 18.94 -8.62 45.63
C ASP A 226 19.55 -9.79 44.85
N VAL A 227 20.33 -9.44 43.83
CA VAL A 227 20.96 -10.38 42.90
C VAL A 227 21.91 -11.33 43.64
N GLU A 228 22.59 -10.87 44.70
CA GLU A 228 23.51 -11.69 45.49
C GLU A 228 22.76 -12.70 46.36
N ALA A 229 21.66 -12.29 47.00
CA ALA A 229 20.83 -13.19 47.79
C ALA A 229 20.16 -14.25 46.89
N VAL A 230 19.72 -13.87 45.69
CA VAL A 230 19.13 -14.80 44.70
C VAL A 230 20.19 -15.77 44.17
N ALA A 231 21.39 -15.28 43.83
CA ALA A 231 22.49 -16.13 43.36
C ALA A 231 22.98 -17.12 44.43
N ARG A 232 22.98 -16.72 45.71
CA ARG A 232 23.31 -17.62 46.83
C ARG A 232 22.23 -18.67 47.09
N LYS A 233 20.96 -18.30 46.89
CA LYS A 233 19.81 -19.19 47.09
C LYS A 233 19.61 -20.16 45.92
N TYR A 234 19.99 -19.76 44.71
CA TYR A 234 19.92 -20.55 43.48
C TYR A 234 21.26 -20.52 42.74
N PRO A 235 22.29 -21.21 43.25
CA PRO A 235 23.58 -21.26 42.60
C PRO A 235 23.46 -21.97 41.24
N VAL A 236 24.10 -21.39 40.22
CA VAL A 236 24.14 -21.96 38.87
C VAL A 236 24.86 -23.30 38.93
N ARG A 237 24.11 -24.39 38.75
CA ARG A 237 24.67 -25.74 38.62
C ARG A 237 25.14 -25.91 37.17
N TYR A 238 26.45 -25.99 37.00
CA TYR A 238 27.06 -26.53 35.79
C TYR A 238 26.97 -28.06 35.78
#